data_AF-G0R631-F1
#
_entry.id   AF-G0R631-F1
#
_cell.length_a   1.000
_cell.length_b   1.000
_cell.length_c   1.000
_cell.angle_alpha   90.00
_cell.angle_beta   90.00
_cell.angle_gamma   90.00
#
_symmetry.space_group_name_H-M   'P 1'
#
loop_
_entity.id
_entity.type
_entity.pdbx_description
1 polymer ?
#
loop_
_entity_poly.entity_id
_entity_poly.type
_entity_poly.pdbx_seq_one_letter_code
_entity_poly.pdbx_strand_id
1 'polypeptide(L)'
;MKYSRYWVFLGSYGAMFFMTFVSCFLGQFILYILPEQYMKFGAAILFFIFGGKSLYDVLIKKQEEDDNEEIEKEMEELNQKLTQKTKDIEEIQTSNQKVKNQVFVVEGYIVASQTFLQIFLGEWGDKSQITTIAMSASYDPIRVFVGSVIAHALCSATAVTGGRYISSFVSEKLLTIFGGIVFIFFGIFTLYNL
;
A
#
# COMPACT_ATOMS: atom_id res chain seq x y z
N MET A 1 -4.71 16.81 3.36
CA MET A 1 -3.84 15.67 3.71
C MET A 1 -3.40 15.86 5.15
N LYS A 2 -3.82 14.97 6.07
CA LYS A 2 -3.67 15.12 7.53
C LYS A 2 -2.21 14.95 8.03
N TYR A 3 -1.30 14.47 7.19
CA TYR A 3 0.09 14.16 7.56
C TYR A 3 1.12 14.80 6.62
N SER A 4 2.32 15.07 7.14
CA SER A 4 3.43 15.58 6.33
C SER A 4 3.87 14.53 5.30
N ARG A 5 3.84 14.92 4.02
CA ARG A 5 4.22 14.07 2.86
C ARG A 5 5.62 13.48 3.00
N TYR A 6 6.48 14.13 3.77
CA TYR A 6 7.83 13.67 4.05
C TYR A 6 7.88 12.34 4.82
N TRP A 7 7.07 12.19 5.87
CA TRP A 7 7.09 10.98 6.70
C TRP A 7 6.57 9.74 5.95
N VAL A 8 5.57 9.94 5.09
CA VAL A 8 5.06 8.90 4.19
C VAL A 8 6.15 8.49 3.19
N PHE A 9 6.85 9.46 2.59
CA PHE A 9 7.96 9.18 1.68
C PHE A 9 9.10 8.41 2.37
N LEU A 10 9.48 8.83 3.58
CA LEU A 10 10.54 8.17 4.35
C LEU A 10 10.19 6.71 4.66
N GLY A 11 8.96 6.45 5.11
CA GLY A 11 8.47 5.09 5.38
C GLY A 11 8.45 4.22 4.12
N SER A 12 7.93 4.75 3.01
CA SER A 12 7.84 4.04 1.73
C SER A 12 9.21 3.68 1.14
N TYR A 13 10.10 4.67 1.04
CA TYR A 13 11.43 4.44 0.47
C TYR A 13 12.29 3.55 1.38
N GLY A 14 12.12 3.69 2.71
CA GLY A 14 12.74 2.80 3.69
C GLY A 14 12.32 1.34 3.48
N ALA A 15 11.04 1.06 3.25
CA ALA A 15 10.54 -0.29 3.01
C ALA A 15 11.14 -0.91 1.74
N MET A 16 11.14 -0.16 0.63
CA MET A 16 11.72 -0.62 -0.63
C MET A 16 13.21 -0.93 -0.52
N PHE A 17 13.97 -0.04 0.12
CA PHE A 17 15.40 -0.24 0.33
C PHE A 17 15.66 -1.48 1.20
N PHE A 18 14.95 -1.60 2.32
CA PHE A 18 15.11 -2.72 3.23
C PHE A 18 14.76 -4.06 2.58
N MET A 19 13.67 -4.13 1.81
CA MET A 19 13.34 -5.32 1.03
C MET A 19 14.40 -5.68 0.01
N THR A 20 14.88 -4.70 -0.75
CA THR A 20 15.90 -4.95 -1.78
C THR A 20 17.17 -5.51 -1.14
N PHE A 21 17.54 -4.98 0.02
CA PHE A 21 18.67 -5.46 0.81
C PHE A 21 18.47 -6.91 1.25
N VAL A 22 17.33 -7.20 1.90
CA VAL A 22 16.98 -8.56 2.33
C VAL A 22 16.95 -9.53 1.14
N SER A 23 16.45 -9.09 -0.02
CA SER A 23 16.37 -9.90 -1.23
C SER A 23 17.75 -10.24 -1.80
N CYS A 24 18.64 -9.26 -1.89
CA CYS A 24 20.02 -9.50 -2.34
C CYS A 24 20.76 -10.41 -1.35
N PHE A 25 20.56 -10.19 -0.06
CA PHE A 25 21.12 -11.05 0.98
C PHE A 25 20.62 -12.49 0.87
N LEU A 26 19.30 -12.69 0.78
CA LEU A 26 18.69 -14.01 0.61
C LEU A 26 19.15 -14.68 -0.69
N GLY A 27 19.35 -13.92 -1.78
CA GLY A 27 19.90 -14.42 -3.05
C GLY A 27 21.25 -15.14 -2.89
N GLN A 28 22.07 -14.72 -1.92
CA GLN A 28 23.33 -15.41 -1.61
C GLN A 28 23.13 -16.80 -0.98
N PHE A 29 21.95 -17.08 -0.40
CA PHE A 29 21.62 -18.34 0.29
C PHE A 29 20.50 -19.15 -0.40
N ILE A 30 19.86 -18.60 -1.44
CA ILE A 30 18.55 -19.06 -1.94
C ILE A 30 18.59 -20.44 -2.62
N LEU A 31 19.77 -20.90 -3.09
CA LEU A 31 19.91 -22.17 -3.79
C LEU A 31 19.56 -23.41 -2.94
N TYR A 32 19.19 -23.23 -1.67
CA TYR A 32 18.90 -24.33 -0.73
C TYR A 32 17.43 -24.47 -0.29
N ILE A 33 16.52 -23.51 -0.57
CA ILE A 33 15.25 -23.38 0.20
C ILE A 33 13.92 -23.49 -0.57
N LEU A 34 13.86 -23.47 -1.91
CA LEU A 34 12.56 -23.43 -2.61
C LEU A 34 12.17 -24.71 -3.37
N PRO A 35 11.36 -25.60 -2.77
CA PRO A 35 10.51 -26.51 -3.54
C PRO A 35 9.33 -25.74 -4.15
N GLU A 36 9.30 -25.69 -5.49
CA GLU A 36 8.38 -24.87 -6.31
C GLU A 36 6.89 -25.15 -6.06
N GLN A 37 6.55 -26.38 -5.64
CA GLN A 37 5.16 -26.85 -5.51
C GLN A 37 4.39 -26.17 -4.36
N TYR A 38 5.04 -25.93 -3.22
CA TYR A 38 4.38 -25.34 -2.06
C TYR A 38 4.07 -23.85 -2.26
N MET A 39 4.94 -23.14 -2.98
CA MET A 39 4.74 -21.73 -3.32
C MET A 39 3.54 -21.54 -4.25
N LYS A 40 3.40 -22.39 -5.27
CA LYS A 40 2.26 -22.32 -6.20
C LYS A 40 0.94 -22.61 -5.50
N PHE A 41 0.90 -23.60 -4.59
CA PHE A 41 -0.32 -23.92 -3.84
C PHE A 41 -0.73 -22.78 -2.90
N GLY A 42 0.23 -22.20 -2.16
CA GLY A 42 -0.02 -21.04 -1.30
C GLY A 42 -0.50 -19.83 -2.10
N ALA A 43 0.13 -19.54 -3.24
CA ALA A 43 -0.27 -18.43 -4.11
C ALA A 43 -1.68 -18.60 -4.68
N ALA A 44 -2.06 -19.81 -5.10
CA ALA A 44 -3.40 -20.09 -5.63
C ALA A 44 -4.48 -19.79 -4.58
N ILE A 45 -4.31 -20.27 -3.35
CA ILE A 45 -5.24 -20.00 -2.23
C ILE A 45 -5.36 -18.48 -1.99
N LEU A 46 -4.21 -17.79 -1.94
CA LEU A 46 -4.16 -16.36 -1.69
C LEU A 46 -4.94 -15.58 -2.77
N PHE A 47 -4.74 -15.93 -4.05
CA PHE A 47 -5.42 -15.31 -5.17
C PHE A 47 -6.93 -15.51 -5.13
N PHE A 48 -7.43 -16.69 -4.75
CA PHE A 48 -8.87 -16.89 -4.59
C PHE A 48 -9.45 -16.08 -3.42
N ILE A 49 -8.74 -16.03 -2.28
CA ILE A 49 -9.19 -15.24 -1.11
C ILE A 49 -9.24 -13.76 -1.45
N PHE A 50 -8.18 -13.20 -2.01
CA PHE A 50 -8.15 -11.78 -2.38
C PHE A 50 -9.12 -11.45 -3.50
N GLY A 51 -9.19 -12.28 -4.55
CA GLY A 51 -10.11 -12.08 -5.67
C GLY A 51 -11.56 -12.10 -5.23
N GLY A 52 -11.94 -13.10 -4.43
CA GLY A 52 -13.29 -13.23 -3.87
C GLY A 52 -13.64 -12.09 -2.93
N LYS A 53 -12.73 -11.73 -2.01
CA LYS A 53 -12.92 -10.61 -1.09
C LYS A 53 -13.08 -9.28 -1.83
N SER A 54 -12.21 -8.96 -2.79
CA SER A 54 -12.30 -7.72 -3.55
C SER A 54 -13.63 -7.60 -4.32
N LEU A 55 -14.14 -8.69 -4.88
CA LEU A 55 -15.46 -8.68 -5.55
C LEU A 55 -16.61 -8.56 -4.56
N TYR A 56 -16.53 -9.25 -3.42
CA TYR A 56 -17.52 -9.20 -2.34
C TYR A 56 -17.63 -7.80 -1.74
N ASP A 57 -16.49 -7.14 -1.50
CA ASP A 57 -16.43 -5.78 -0.96
C ASP A 57 -17.15 -4.78 -1.87
N VAL A 58 -17.06 -4.93 -3.19
CA VAL A 58 -17.79 -4.05 -4.14
C VAL A 58 -19.29 -4.31 -4.13
N LEU A 59 -19.72 -5.56 -3.96
CA LEU A 59 -21.14 -5.92 -3.91
C LEU A 59 -21.82 -5.38 -2.64
N ILE A 60 -21.13 -5.43 -1.49
CA ILE A 60 -21.66 -4.96 -0.22
C ILE A 60 -21.53 -3.46 -0.03
N LYS A 61 -20.40 -2.86 -0.42
CA LYS A 61 -20.20 -1.42 -0.31
C LYS A 61 -21.17 -0.63 -1.20
N LYS A 62 -21.66 -1.24 -2.30
CA LYS A 62 -22.76 -0.68 -3.10
C LYS A 62 -24.06 -0.54 -2.31
N GLN A 63 -24.29 -1.39 -1.31
CA GLN A 63 -25.48 -1.36 -0.47
C GLN A 63 -25.30 -0.40 0.72
N GLU A 64 -24.07 -0.24 1.25
CA GLU A 64 -23.75 0.76 2.27
C GLU A 64 -23.65 2.20 1.73
N GLU A 65 -23.27 2.43 0.47
CA GLU A 65 -23.23 3.78 -0.11
C GLU A 65 -24.63 4.38 -0.33
N ASP A 66 -25.64 3.58 -0.69
CA ASP A 66 -27.04 4.05 -0.80
C ASP A 66 -27.60 4.46 0.58
N ASP A 67 -27.30 3.70 1.63
CA ASP A 67 -27.79 3.98 3.00
C ASP A 67 -27.00 5.11 3.68
N ASN A 68 -25.69 5.26 3.41
CA ASN A 68 -24.85 6.32 4.00
C ASN A 68 -25.03 7.69 3.32
N GLU A 69 -25.36 7.76 2.02
CA GLU A 69 -25.64 9.05 1.34
C GLU A 69 -26.85 9.79 1.94
N GLU A 70 -27.83 9.07 2.50
CA GLU A 70 -28.99 9.66 3.18
C GLU A 70 -28.61 10.16 4.59
N ILE A 71 -27.80 9.39 5.34
CA ILE A 71 -27.33 9.75 6.68
C ILE A 71 -26.29 10.88 6.65
N GLU A 72 -25.42 10.94 5.63
CA GLU A 72 -24.43 12.02 5.48
C GLU A 72 -25.10 13.39 5.27
N LYS A 73 -26.19 13.46 4.50
CA LYS A 73 -26.95 14.70 4.29
C LYS A 73 -27.56 15.23 5.60
N GLU A 74 -28.08 14.36 6.45
CA GLU A 74 -28.64 14.76 7.75
C GLU A 74 -27.56 15.19 8.75
N MET A 75 -26.42 14.49 8.78
CA MET A 75 -25.29 14.82 9.65
C MET A 75 -24.56 16.10 9.23
N GLU A 76 -24.54 16.42 7.92
CA GLU A 76 -23.94 17.65 7.40
C GLU A 76 -24.75 18.89 7.78
N GLU A 77 -26.09 18.81 7.75
CA GLU A 77 -26.97 19.86 8.30
C GLU A 77 -26.76 20.07 9.81
N LEU A 78 -26.55 19.01 10.57
CA LEU A 78 -26.35 19.08 12.03
C LEU A 78 -24.97 19.65 12.38
N ASN A 79 -23.93 19.28 11.62
CA ASN A 79 -22.58 19.79 11.81
C ASN A 79 -22.44 21.28 11.44
N GLN A 80 -23.16 21.76 10.42
CA GLN A 80 -23.21 23.20 10.14
C GLN A 80 -23.78 24.00 11.32
N LYS A 81 -24.81 23.47 11.99
CA LYS A 81 -25.42 24.09 13.18
C LYS A 81 -24.47 24.09 14.40
N LEU A 82 -23.64 23.06 14.56
CA LEU A 82 -22.68 22.96 15.67
C LEU A 82 -21.40 23.78 15.43
N THR A 83 -20.92 23.83 14.19
CA THR A 83 -19.71 24.60 13.80
C THR A 83 -19.89 26.10 14.01
N GLN A 84 -21.11 26.62 13.80
CA GLN A 84 -21.45 28.00 14.11
C GLN A 84 -21.34 28.31 15.63
N LYS A 85 -21.46 27.30 16.49
CA LYS A 85 -21.44 27.40 17.96
C LYS A 85 -20.05 27.15 18.56
N THR A 86 -19.18 26.43 17.84
CA THR A 86 -17.81 26.09 18.28
C THR A 86 -16.78 27.15 17.90
N LYS A 87 -17.02 27.94 16.84
CA LYS A 87 -16.17 29.09 16.47
C LYS A 87 -16.06 30.15 17.57
N ASP A 88 -17.05 30.22 18.46
CA ASP A 88 -17.05 31.11 19.64
C ASP A 88 -16.14 30.60 20.79
N ILE A 89 -15.61 29.37 20.70
CA ILE A 89 -14.84 28.69 21.77
C ILE A 89 -13.34 28.56 21.41
N GLU A 90 -12.98 28.57 20.11
CA GLU A 90 -11.61 28.31 19.64
C GLU A 90 -10.62 29.48 19.79
N GLU A 91 -11.05 30.67 20.22
CA GLU A 91 -10.16 31.82 20.49
C GLU A 91 -9.14 31.59 21.63
N ILE A 92 -9.22 30.49 22.39
CA ILE A 92 -8.54 30.35 23.69
C ILE A 92 -7.22 29.55 23.68
N GLN A 93 -6.86 28.76 22.67
CA GLN A 93 -5.76 27.75 22.80
C GLN A 93 -4.46 27.99 22.01
N THR A 94 -4.14 29.23 21.68
CA THR A 94 -2.96 29.57 20.87
C THR A 94 -1.72 29.90 21.72
N SER A 95 -1.13 28.95 22.47
CA SER A 95 0.18 29.21 23.10
C SER A 95 0.94 27.96 23.59
N ASN A 96 1.68 27.28 22.69
CA ASN A 96 3.06 26.78 22.97
C ASN A 96 3.71 26.06 21.78
N GLN A 97 4.78 26.64 21.21
CA GLN A 97 5.45 26.17 19.99
C GLN A 97 6.38 24.97 20.21
N LYS A 98 6.90 24.75 21.42
CA LYS A 98 7.77 23.59 21.75
C LYS A 98 7.01 22.26 21.83
N VAL A 99 5.79 22.27 22.38
CA VAL A 99 4.92 21.08 22.47
C VAL A 99 4.45 20.68 21.07
N LYS A 100 4.05 21.64 20.25
CA LYS A 100 3.66 21.41 18.85
C LYS A 100 4.75 20.71 18.04
N ASN A 101 6.02 21.07 18.26
CA ASN A 101 7.13 20.45 17.54
C ASN A 101 7.43 19.01 18.00
N GLN A 102 7.25 18.69 19.29
CA GLN A 102 7.42 17.32 19.77
C GLN A 102 6.26 16.39 19.38
N VAL A 103 5.02 16.89 19.47
CA VAL A 103 3.83 16.15 19.00
C VAL A 103 3.94 15.85 17.51
N PHE A 104 4.39 16.83 16.71
CA PHE A 104 4.61 16.66 15.27
C PHE A 104 5.65 15.58 14.91
N VAL A 105 6.73 15.46 15.70
CA VAL A 105 7.77 14.44 15.45
C VAL A 105 7.27 13.04 15.80
N VAL A 106 6.57 12.87 16.93
CA VAL A 106 6.02 11.58 17.35
C VAL A 106 4.97 11.08 16.37
N GLU A 107 4.02 11.94 15.97
CA GLU A 107 3.03 11.62 14.93
C GLU A 107 3.71 11.25 13.60
N GLY A 108 4.80 11.95 13.25
CA GLY A 108 5.61 11.65 12.08
C GLY A 108 6.22 10.25 12.08
N TYR A 109 6.83 9.84 13.18
CA TYR A 109 7.39 8.49 13.33
C TYR A 109 6.33 7.39 13.26
N ILE A 110 5.15 7.63 13.83
CA ILE A 110 4.02 6.69 13.75
C ILE A 110 3.61 6.51 12.29
N VAL A 111 3.42 7.61 11.55
CA VAL A 111 3.03 7.56 10.12
C VAL A 111 4.11 6.88 9.28
N ALA A 112 5.38 7.19 9.50
CA ALA A 112 6.49 6.59 8.76
C ALA A 112 6.58 5.08 9.02
N SER A 113 6.44 4.64 10.28
CA SER A 113 6.50 3.22 10.63
C SER A 113 5.28 2.44 10.10
N GLN A 114 4.08 3.00 10.15
CA GLN A 114 2.88 2.40 9.54
C GLN A 114 3.03 2.27 8.01
N THR A 115 3.48 3.34 7.34
CA THR A 115 3.71 3.33 5.90
C THR A 115 4.78 2.32 5.51
N PHE A 116 5.87 2.26 6.28
CA PHE A 116 6.90 1.24 6.12
C PHE A 116 6.32 -0.15 6.25
N LEU A 117 5.61 -0.46 7.34
CA LEU A 117 5.06 -1.80 7.58
C LEU A 117 4.05 -2.20 6.51
N GLN A 118 3.19 -1.28 6.07
CA GLN A 118 2.17 -1.56 5.07
C GLN A 118 2.79 -1.90 3.72
N ILE A 119 3.80 -1.15 3.28
CA ILE A 119 4.53 -1.43 2.04
C ILE A 119 5.40 -2.66 2.22
N PHE A 120 6.08 -2.78 3.36
CA PHE A 120 6.94 -3.91 3.67
C PHE A 120 6.19 -5.25 3.69
N LEU A 121 5.01 -5.30 4.29
CA LEU A 121 4.22 -6.53 4.31
C LEU A 121 3.44 -6.72 3.01
N GLY A 122 3.02 -5.62 2.37
CA GLY A 122 2.26 -5.65 1.12
C GLY A 122 3.07 -6.14 -0.08
N GLU A 123 4.35 -5.77 -0.16
CA GLU A 123 5.26 -6.17 -1.23
C GLU A 123 6.10 -7.41 -0.82
N TRP A 124 5.83 -8.03 0.34
CA TRP A 124 6.59 -9.20 0.78
C TRP A 124 6.22 -10.43 -0.05
N GLY A 125 7.23 -11.05 -0.64
CA GLY A 125 7.10 -12.21 -1.50
C GLY A 125 6.61 -11.90 -2.91
N ASP A 126 6.61 -10.62 -3.32
CA ASP A 126 6.21 -10.24 -4.67
C ASP A 126 7.20 -10.76 -5.75
N LYS A 127 6.77 -10.68 -7.01
CA LYS A 127 7.55 -11.12 -8.17
C LYS A 127 8.85 -10.34 -8.33
N SER A 128 8.86 -9.03 -8.06
CA SER A 128 10.08 -8.21 -8.05
C SER A 128 11.05 -8.65 -6.95
N GLN A 129 10.55 -9.11 -5.79
CA GLN A 129 11.38 -9.69 -4.74
C GLN A 129 12.04 -11.00 -5.19
N ILE A 130 11.26 -11.94 -5.73
CA ILE A 130 11.76 -13.22 -6.24
C ILE A 130 12.76 -13.01 -7.38
N THR A 131 12.49 -12.05 -8.28
CA THR A 131 13.38 -11.70 -9.38
C THR A 131 14.70 -11.13 -8.86
N THR A 132 14.65 -10.23 -7.88
CA THR A 132 15.86 -9.64 -7.26
C THR A 132 16.70 -10.71 -6.57
N ILE A 133 16.06 -11.64 -5.86
CA ILE A 133 16.73 -12.79 -5.26
C ILE A 133 17.43 -13.65 -6.32
N ALA A 134 16.73 -14.02 -7.40
CA ALA A 134 17.28 -14.84 -8.48
C ALA A 134 18.43 -14.15 -9.22
N MET A 135 18.30 -12.85 -9.48
CA MET A 135 19.36 -12.06 -10.08
C MET A 135 20.57 -11.92 -9.16
N SER A 136 20.35 -11.69 -7.87
CA SER A 136 21.45 -11.62 -6.89
C SER A 136 22.14 -12.96 -6.63
N ALA A 137 21.47 -14.08 -6.93
CA ALA A 137 22.08 -15.41 -6.91
C ALA A 137 22.97 -15.67 -8.15
N SER A 138 22.63 -15.05 -9.29
CA SER A 138 23.29 -15.28 -10.58
C SER A 138 24.34 -14.23 -10.94
N TYR A 139 24.25 -13.04 -10.34
CA TYR A 139 25.09 -11.89 -10.63
C TYR A 139 25.63 -11.25 -9.34
N ASP A 140 26.49 -10.24 -9.49
CA ASP A 140 27.05 -9.52 -8.35
C ASP A 140 25.95 -8.81 -7.53
N PRO A 141 25.81 -9.11 -6.22
CA PRO A 141 24.73 -8.59 -5.37
C PRO A 141 24.71 -7.06 -5.25
N ILE A 142 25.88 -6.41 -5.27
CA ILE A 142 25.97 -4.95 -5.12
C ILE A 142 25.40 -4.28 -6.37
N ARG A 143 25.77 -4.77 -7.57
CA ARG A 143 25.22 -4.27 -8.83
C ARG A 143 23.72 -4.50 -8.94
N VAL A 144 23.24 -5.68 -8.53
CA VAL A 144 21.80 -5.99 -8.52
C VAL A 144 21.07 -5.05 -7.53
N PHE A 145 21.60 -4.87 -6.32
CA PHE A 145 21.03 -3.99 -5.31
C PHE A 145 20.87 -2.55 -5.82
N VAL A 146 21.95 -1.95 -6.32
CA VAL A 146 21.94 -0.56 -6.82
C VAL A 146 20.99 -0.43 -8.02
N GLY A 147 21.01 -1.40 -8.94
CA GLY A 147 20.11 -1.42 -10.10
C GLY A 147 18.64 -1.50 -9.68
N SER A 148 18.29 -2.39 -8.75
CA SER A 148 16.92 -2.54 -8.25
C SER A 148 16.43 -1.30 -7.52
N VAL A 149 17.25 -0.66 -6.68
CA VAL A 149 16.88 0.60 -6.00
C VAL A 149 16.58 1.72 -7.01
N ILE A 150 17.43 1.87 -8.03
CA ILE A 150 17.21 2.87 -9.09
C ILE A 150 15.93 2.55 -9.88
N ALA A 151 15.72 1.29 -10.24
CA ALA A 151 14.53 0.86 -10.99
C ALA A 151 13.24 1.14 -10.19
N HIS A 152 13.22 0.81 -8.90
CA HIS A 152 12.06 1.11 -8.03
C HIS A 152 11.83 2.60 -7.86
N ALA A 153 12.88 3.41 -7.75
CA ALA A 153 12.75 4.86 -7.69
C ALA A 153 12.12 5.43 -8.97
N LEU A 154 12.57 4.97 -10.15
CA LEU A 154 12.02 5.38 -11.45
C LEU A 154 10.56 4.91 -11.63
N CYS A 155 10.26 3.67 -11.24
CA CYS A 155 8.91 3.14 -11.26
C CYS A 155 7.98 3.97 -10.38
N SER A 156 8.41 4.27 -9.15
CA SER A 156 7.65 5.09 -8.20
C SER A 156 7.44 6.51 -8.70
N ALA A 157 8.46 7.14 -9.30
CA ALA A 157 8.33 8.47 -9.90
C ALA A 157 7.31 8.48 -11.05
N THR A 158 7.32 7.44 -11.88
CA THR A 158 6.36 7.27 -12.97
C THR A 158 4.95 7.02 -12.43
N ALA A 159 4.81 6.20 -11.40
CA ALA A 159 3.52 5.93 -10.75
C ALA A 159 2.94 7.18 -10.08
N VAL A 160 3.76 8.02 -9.43
CA VAL A 160 3.29 9.26 -8.79
C VAL A 160 2.88 10.31 -9.81
N THR A 161 3.62 10.43 -10.91
CA THR A 161 3.31 11.40 -11.98
C THR A 161 2.12 10.94 -12.84
N GLY A 162 2.06 9.67 -13.22
CA GLY A 162 0.98 9.09 -14.01
C GLY A 162 -0.28 8.76 -13.20
N GLY A 163 -0.15 8.42 -11.93
CA GLY A 163 -1.25 7.98 -11.07
C GLY A 163 -2.34 9.04 -10.91
N ARG A 164 -1.96 10.32 -10.84
CA ARG A 164 -2.91 11.43 -10.76
C ARG A 164 -3.67 11.67 -12.07
N TYR A 165 -3.11 11.25 -13.20
CA TYR A 165 -3.78 11.28 -14.49
C TYR A 165 -4.72 10.09 -14.66
N ILE A 166 -4.33 8.90 -14.20
CA ILE A 166 -5.15 7.68 -14.30
C ILE A 166 -6.31 7.71 -13.29
N SER A 167 -6.09 8.23 -12.08
CA SER A 167 -7.13 8.31 -11.04
C SER A 167 -8.31 9.21 -11.42
N SER A 168 -8.16 10.12 -12.39
CA SER A 168 -9.28 10.94 -12.86
C SER A 168 -10.18 10.24 -13.89
N PHE A 169 -9.73 9.12 -14.48
CA PHE A 169 -10.49 8.39 -15.49
C PHE A 169 -10.99 7.02 -15.02
N VAL A 170 -10.44 6.49 -13.94
CA VAL A 170 -10.75 5.13 -13.45
C VAL A 170 -11.40 5.21 -12.06
N SER A 171 -12.65 4.75 -11.97
CA SER A 171 -13.36 4.64 -10.68
C SER A 171 -12.70 3.59 -9.79
N GLU A 172 -12.63 3.85 -8.48
CA GLU A 172 -12.16 2.88 -7.48
C GLU A 172 -12.94 1.56 -7.53
N LYS A 173 -14.25 1.62 -7.85
CA LYS A 173 -15.08 0.42 -8.04
C LYS A 173 -14.58 -0.43 -9.21
N LEU A 174 -14.28 0.20 -10.35
CA LEU A 174 -13.75 -0.50 -11.51
C LEU A 174 -12.39 -1.11 -11.21
N LEU A 175 -11.51 -0.38 -10.52
CA LEU A 175 -10.19 -0.88 -10.14
C LEU A 175 -10.29 -2.11 -9.22
N THR A 176 -11.23 -2.09 -8.27
CA THR A 176 -11.45 -3.20 -7.33
C THR A 176 -12.07 -4.42 -8.01
N ILE A 177 -13.06 -4.22 -8.89
CA ILE A 177 -13.65 -5.31 -9.70
C ILE A 177 -12.58 -5.95 -10.59
N PHE A 178 -11.83 -5.12 -11.32
CA PHE A 178 -10.83 -5.61 -12.25
C PHE A 178 -9.72 -6.35 -11.53
N GLY A 179 -9.23 -5.81 -10.39
CA GLY A 179 -8.28 -6.49 -9.53
C GLY A 179 -8.81 -7.84 -9.02
N GLY A 180 -10.07 -7.89 -8.60
CA GLY A 180 -10.74 -9.12 -8.18
C GLY A 180 -10.79 -10.19 -9.28
N ILE A 181 -11.22 -9.81 -10.49
CA ILE A 181 -11.24 -10.71 -11.66
C ILE A 181 -9.85 -11.22 -12.00
N VAL A 182 -8.85 -10.33 -12.03
CA VAL A 182 -7.46 -10.67 -12.32
C VAL A 182 -6.90 -11.65 -11.29
N PHE A 183 -7.20 -11.46 -10.00
CA PHE A 183 -6.81 -12.40 -8.96
C PHE A 183 -7.47 -13.78 -9.14
N ILE A 184 -8.78 -13.85 -9.40
CA ILE A 184 -9.45 -15.13 -9.68
C ILE A 184 -8.83 -15.83 -10.91
N PHE A 185 -8.56 -15.07 -11.97
CA PHE A 185 -7.90 -15.60 -13.17
C PHE A 185 -6.51 -16.17 -12.86
N PHE A 186 -5.67 -15.44 -12.12
CA PHE A 186 -4.35 -15.93 -11.72
C PHE A 186 -4.44 -17.12 -10.75
N GLY A 187 -5.45 -17.18 -9.89
CA GLY A 187 -5.74 -18.34 -9.04
C GLY A 187 -6.00 -19.60 -9.87
N ILE A 188 -6.90 -19.50 -10.86
CA ILE A 188 -7.21 -20.60 -11.79
C ILE A 188 -5.97 -20.98 -12.61
N PHE A 189 -5.25 -20.00 -13.16
CA PHE A 189 -4.04 -20.24 -13.95
C PHE A 189 -2.95 -20.94 -13.12
N THR A 190 -2.76 -20.52 -11.87
CA THR A 190 -1.77 -21.14 -10.97
C THR A 190 -2.18 -22.56 -10.62
N LEU A 191 -3.47 -22.82 -10.38
CA LEU A 191 -3.99 -24.16 -10.11
C LEU A 191 -3.85 -25.11 -11.31
N TYR A 192 -3.97 -24.59 -12.55
CA TYR A 192 -3.74 -25.37 -13.76
C TYR A 192 -2.25 -25.71 -13.98
N ASN A 193 -1.33 -24.86 -13.51
CA ASN A 193 0.12 -25.04 -13.63
C ASN A 193 0.76 -25.69 -12.38
N LEU A 194 -0.07 -26.26 -11.50
CA LEU A 194 0.33 -26.98 -10.30
C LEU A 194 0.80 -28.40 -10.63
#